data_AF-A0A1C3XNI0-F1
#
_entry.id   AF-A0A1C3XNI0-F1
#
_cell.length_a   1.000
_cell.length_b   1.000
_cell.length_c   1.000
_cell.angle_alpha   90.00
_cell.angle_beta   90.00
_cell.angle_gamma   90.00
#
_symmetry.space_group_name_H-M   'P 1'
#
loop_
_entity.id
_entity.type
_entity.pdbx_description
1 polymer ?
#
loop_
_entity_poly.entity_id
_entity_poly.type
_entity_poly.pdbx_seq_one_letter_code
_entity_poly.pdbx_strand_id
1 'polypeptide(L)'
;MFDEDKVREEILRRTAEAELLTGHSFYGLRKAIRDDGAIATARRLIDPKGDTKFQMGMRELKKAGLLRLSVEQIIVDFGERGEIFSVDEVEAAKERLAMAELVL
;
A
#
# COMPACT_ATOMS: atom_id res chain seq x y z
N MET A 1 -3.04 21.05 7.81
CA MET A 1 -4.04 20.63 6.81
C MET A 1 -3.32 19.92 5.66
N PHE A 2 -2.51 18.87 5.88
CA PHE A 2 -1.46 18.57 4.88
C PHE A 2 -0.91 17.15 4.78
N ASP A 3 -1.54 16.13 5.38
CA ASP A 3 -0.92 14.80 5.46
C ASP A 3 -1.65 13.74 4.63
N GLU A 4 -2.98 13.77 4.58
CA GLU A 4 -3.74 12.80 3.76
C GLU A 4 -3.56 13.01 2.25
N ASP A 5 -3.50 14.26 1.77
CA ASP A 5 -3.33 14.52 0.35
C ASP A 5 -1.96 14.07 -0.17
N LYS A 6 -0.90 14.21 0.65
CA LYS A 6 0.44 13.70 0.30
C LYS A 6 0.46 12.18 0.20
N VAL A 7 -0.16 11.49 1.17
CA VAL A 7 -0.29 10.03 1.13
C VAL A 7 -1.11 9.60 -0.08
N ARG A 8 -2.21 10.30 -0.37
CA ARG A 8 -3.05 10.05 -1.54
C ARG A 8 -2.23 10.19 -2.83
N GLU A 9 -1.53 11.30 -3.01
CA GLU A 9 -0.70 11.56 -4.19
C GLU A 9 0.36 10.50 -4.35
N GLU A 10 1.07 10.12 -3.29
CA GLU A 10 2.13 9.12 -3.37
C GLU A 10 1.57 7.72 -3.68
N ILE A 11 0.45 7.32 -3.06
CA ILE A 11 -0.20 6.05 -3.39
C ILE A 11 -0.63 6.04 -4.85
N LEU A 12 -1.28 7.10 -5.34
CA LEU A 12 -1.74 7.17 -6.73
C LEU A 12 -0.57 7.18 -7.71
N ARG A 13 0.52 7.90 -7.40
CA ARG A 13 1.74 7.94 -8.22
C ARG A 13 2.38 6.55 -8.33
N ARG A 14 2.62 5.86 -7.21
CA ARG A 14 3.21 4.52 -7.21
C ARG A 14 2.28 3.48 -7.85
N THR A 15 0.97 3.62 -7.65
CA THR A 15 -0.02 2.76 -8.29
C THR A 15 0.04 2.92 -9.81
N ALA A 16 0.06 4.15 -10.33
CA ALA A 16 0.16 4.40 -11.76
C ALA A 16 1.47 3.84 -12.35
N GLU A 17 2.58 4.01 -11.64
CA GLU A 17 3.88 3.41 -12.01
C GLU A 17 3.78 1.87 -12.05
N ALA A 18 3.18 1.26 -11.03
CA ALA A 18 2.99 -0.19 -10.98
C ALA A 18 2.09 -0.71 -12.13
N GLU A 19 0.99 -0.02 -12.46
CA GLU A 19 0.14 -0.41 -13.59
C GLU A 19 0.90 -0.37 -14.91
N LEU A 20 1.70 0.67 -15.12
CA LEU A 20 2.49 0.82 -16.34
C LEU A 20 3.55 -0.28 -16.47
N LEU A 21 4.18 -0.68 -15.36
CA LEU A 21 5.23 -1.69 -15.36
C LEU A 21 4.71 -3.13 -15.39
N THR A 22 3.51 -3.39 -14.85
CA THR A 22 2.94 -4.75 -14.74
C THR A 22 1.87 -5.05 -15.78
N GLY A 23 1.23 -4.02 -16.36
CA GLY A 23 0.01 -4.17 -17.15
C GLY A 23 -1.23 -4.58 -16.33
N HIS A 24 -1.08 -4.78 -15.02
CA HIS A 24 -2.17 -5.10 -14.11
C HIS A 24 -2.92 -3.82 -13.74
N SER A 25 -4.25 -3.88 -13.63
CA SER A 25 -5.04 -2.74 -13.15
C SER A 25 -5.32 -2.82 -11.66
N PHE A 26 -4.88 -1.82 -10.91
CA PHE A 26 -5.18 -1.63 -9.49
C PHE A 26 -6.43 -0.77 -9.28
N TYR A 27 -7.44 -0.90 -10.14
CA TYR A 27 -8.69 -0.12 -10.06
C TYR A 27 -9.36 -0.22 -8.68
N GLY A 28 -9.34 -1.40 -8.05
CA GLY A 28 -9.91 -1.60 -6.72
C GLY A 28 -9.27 -0.72 -5.65
N LEU A 29 -7.95 -0.53 -5.71
CA LEU A 29 -7.21 0.36 -4.81
C LEU A 29 -7.63 1.83 -5.02
N ARG A 30 -7.65 2.29 -6.28
CA ARG A 30 -8.10 3.66 -6.59
C ARG A 30 -9.53 3.93 -6.14
N LYS A 31 -10.41 2.95 -6.35
CA LYS A 31 -11.80 3.04 -5.91
C LYS A 31 -11.88 3.18 -4.39
N ALA A 32 -11.17 2.35 -3.63
CA ALA A 32 -11.13 2.42 -2.18
C ALA A 32 -10.60 3.78 -1.69
N ILE A 33 -9.52 4.30 -2.28
CA ILE A 33 -8.97 5.63 -1.92
C ILE A 33 -9.99 6.74 -2.14
N ARG A 34 -10.74 6.68 -3.25
CA ARG A 34 -11.78 7.67 -3.55
C ARG A 34 -12.97 7.56 -2.60
N ASP A 35 -13.40 6.35 -2.31
CA ASP A 35 -14.63 6.09 -1.55
C ASP A 35 -14.40 6.23 -0.03
N ASP A 36 -13.22 5.83 0.47
CA ASP A 36 -12.92 5.75 1.92
C ASP A 36 -11.79 6.67 2.40
N GLY A 37 -11.01 7.26 1.48
CA GLY A 37 -9.81 8.03 1.80
C GLY A 37 -8.52 7.21 1.77
N ALA A 38 -7.39 7.90 1.65
CA ALA A 38 -6.08 7.26 1.39
C ALA A 38 -5.55 6.56 2.64
N ILE A 39 -5.63 7.22 3.80
CA ILE A 39 -5.15 6.68 5.08
C ILE A 39 -6.01 5.49 5.51
N ALA A 40 -7.34 5.61 5.43
CA ALA A 40 -8.24 4.52 5.79
C ALA A 40 -8.03 3.28 4.91
N THR A 41 -7.81 3.48 3.61
CA THR A 41 -7.46 2.40 2.69
C THR A 41 -6.11 1.76 3.06
N ALA A 42 -5.09 2.56 3.32
CA ALA A 42 -3.77 2.07 3.74
C ALA A 42 -3.84 1.22 5.02
N ARG A 43 -4.60 1.67 6.02
CA ARG A 43 -4.85 0.92 7.26
C ARG A 43 -5.55 -0.42 7.01
N ARG A 44 -6.53 -0.43 6.11
CA ARG A 44 -7.23 -1.67 5.73
C ARG A 44 -6.31 -2.67 5.03
N LEU A 45 -5.31 -2.19 4.31
CA LEU A 45 -4.33 -3.02 3.60
C LEU A 45 -3.33 -3.69 4.52
N ILE A 46 -3.06 -3.14 5.71
CA ILE A 46 -2.20 -3.77 6.72
C ILE A 46 -2.97 -4.58 7.76
N ASP A 47 -4.30 -4.45 7.81
CA ASP A 47 -5.13 -5.20 8.75
C ASP A 47 -5.00 -6.72 8.49
N PRO A 48 -4.59 -7.54 9.48
CA PRO A 48 -4.50 -8.99 9.36
C PRO A 48 -5.79 -9.66 8.88
N LYS A 49 -6.96 -9.05 9.11
CA LYS A 49 -8.28 -9.52 8.63
C LYS A 49 -8.66 -9.01 7.23
N GLY A 50 -7.74 -8.33 6.56
CA GLY A 50 -7.95 -7.61 5.31
C GLY A 50 -8.38 -8.46 4.12
N ASP A 51 -8.98 -7.78 3.14
CA ASP A 51 -9.64 -8.37 1.97
C ASP A 51 -8.67 -9.11 1.03
N THR A 52 -9.02 -10.35 0.69
CA THR A 52 -8.32 -11.23 -0.27
C THR A 52 -7.97 -10.57 -1.62
N LYS A 53 -8.75 -9.59 -2.08
CA LYS A 53 -8.45 -8.87 -3.33
C LYS A 53 -7.16 -8.07 -3.27
N PHE A 54 -6.78 -7.57 -2.10
CA PHE A 54 -5.55 -6.80 -1.94
C PHE A 54 -4.31 -7.68 -1.91
N GLN A 55 -4.44 -8.93 -1.46
CA GLN A 55 -3.38 -9.93 -1.57
C GLN A 55 -3.03 -10.23 -3.03
N MET A 56 -3.99 -10.13 -3.96
CA MET A 56 -3.72 -10.28 -5.39
C MET A 56 -2.82 -9.16 -5.91
N GLY A 57 -3.10 -7.90 -5.53
CA GLY A 57 -2.27 -6.76 -5.92
C GLY A 57 -0.84 -6.88 -5.42
N MET A 58 -0.66 -7.26 -4.16
CA MET A 58 0.66 -7.51 -3.57
C MET A 58 1.43 -8.61 -4.30
N ARG A 59 0.75 -9.71 -4.66
CA ARG A 59 1.36 -10.81 -5.42
C ARG A 59 1.84 -10.36 -6.80
N GLU A 60 1.07 -9.55 -7.51
CA GLU A 60 1.49 -9.04 -8.82
C GLU A 60 2.69 -8.09 -8.70
N LEU A 61 2.72 -7.24 -7.68
CA LEU A 61 3.90 -6.42 -7.37
C LEU A 61 5.14 -7.28 -7.06
N LYS A 62 4.98 -8.35 -6.27
CA LYS A 62 6.06 -9.28 -5.93
C LYS A 62 6.63 -9.98 -7.17
N LYS A 63 5.77 -10.55 -8.02
CA LYS A 63 6.19 -11.21 -9.27
C LYS A 63 7.01 -10.29 -10.17
N ALA A 64 6.68 -9.00 -10.18
CA ALA A 64 7.38 -7.98 -10.96
C ALA A 64 8.61 -7.38 -10.25
N GLY A 65 8.90 -7.75 -9.00
CA GLY A 65 9.99 -7.14 -8.23
C GLY A 65 9.72 -5.69 -7.80
N LEU A 66 8.44 -5.30 -7.69
CA LEU A 66 7.99 -3.93 -7.46
C LEU A 66 7.37 -3.72 -6.07
N LEU A 67 7.70 -4.54 -5.07
CA LEU A 67 7.18 -4.39 -3.70
C LEU A 67 7.40 -2.99 -3.11
N ARG A 68 8.47 -2.30 -3.52
CA ARG A 68 8.71 -0.89 -3.16
C ARG A 68 7.59 0.09 -3.57
N LEU A 69 6.74 -0.30 -4.52
CA LEU A 69 5.58 0.49 -4.98
C LEU A 69 4.29 0.18 -4.22
N SER A 70 4.31 -0.80 -3.31
CA SER A 70 3.16 -1.16 -2.50
C SER A 70 2.74 -0.04 -1.55
N VAL A 71 1.50 -0.13 -1.06
CA VAL A 71 1.00 0.82 -0.05
C VAL A 71 1.65 0.56 1.30
N GLU A 72 2.00 -0.69 1.59
CA GLU A 72 2.73 -1.10 2.78
C GLU A 72 4.10 -0.43 2.84
N GLN A 73 4.83 -0.36 1.73
CA GLN A 73 6.07 0.41 1.68
C GLN A 73 5.84 1.90 1.92
N ILE A 74 4.75 2.47 1.39
CA ILE A 74 4.39 3.88 1.64
C ILE A 74 4.13 4.11 3.14
N ILE A 75 3.45 3.18 3.83
CA ILE A 75 3.21 3.28 5.27
C ILE A 75 4.53 3.31 6.03
N VAL A 76 5.50 2.47 5.66
CA VAL A 76 6.85 2.49 6.24
C VAL A 76 7.53 3.83 5.97
N ASP A 77 7.54 4.29 4.72
CA ASP A 77 8.25 5.50 4.30
C ASP A 77 7.72 6.79 4.99
N PHE A 78 6.42 6.86 5.24
CA PHE A 78 5.78 7.99 5.94
C PHE A 78 5.76 7.81 7.46
N GLY A 79 5.66 6.58 7.95
CA GLY A 79 5.65 6.30 9.38
C GLY A 79 7.03 6.47 10.03
N GLU A 80 8.12 6.16 9.32
CA GLU A 80 9.49 6.44 9.80
C GLU A 80 9.79 7.94 9.91
N ARG A 81 9.01 8.79 9.26
CA ARG A 81 9.07 10.26 9.40
C ARG A 81 8.29 10.77 10.62
N GLY A 82 7.50 9.91 11.27
CA GLY A 82 6.74 10.23 12.48
C GLY A 82 5.47 11.04 12.25
N GLU A 83 4.96 11.10 11.01
CA GLU A 83 3.93 12.09 10.65
C GLU A 83 2.50 11.54 10.66
N ILE A 84 2.26 10.30 10.21
CA ILE A 84 0.91 9.86 9.78
C ILE A 84 0.50 8.50 10.34
N PHE A 85 1.43 7.56 10.38
CA PHE A 85 1.19 6.19 10.79
C PHE A 85 1.84 5.94 12.15
N SER A 86 1.15 5.19 13.02
CA SER A 86 1.70 4.79 14.32
C SER A 86 2.81 3.77 14.15
N VAL A 87 3.61 3.57 15.20
CA VAL A 87 4.65 2.53 15.23
C VAL A 87 4.04 1.15 14.94
N ASP A 88 2.88 0.83 15.53
CA ASP A 88 2.19 -0.44 15.31
C ASP A 88 1.74 -0.61 13.84
N GLU A 89 1.32 0.47 13.19
CA GLU A 89 0.94 0.45 11.77
C GLU A 89 2.15 0.23 10.85
N VAL A 90 3.30 0.83 11.22
CA VAL A 90 4.57 0.64 10.51
C VAL A 90 5.07 -0.80 10.66
N GLU A 91 5.03 -1.35 11.87
CA GLU A 91 5.44 -2.74 12.11
C GLU A 91 4.53 -3.73 11.38
N ALA A 92 3.20 -3.52 11.40
CA ALA A 92 2.27 -4.35 10.62
C ALA A 92 2.54 -4.28 9.10
N ALA A 93 2.90 -3.09 8.58
CA ALA A 93 3.30 -2.94 7.18
C ALA A 93 4.59 -3.70 6.85
N LYS A 94 5.61 -3.63 7.73
CA LYS A 94 6.87 -4.38 7.60
C LYS A 94 6.63 -5.89 7.62
N GLU A 95 5.80 -6.37 8.54
CA GLU A 95 5.42 -7.79 8.61
C GLU A 95 4.75 -8.26 7.32
N ARG A 96 3.81 -7.47 6.78
CA ARG A 96 3.16 -7.76 5.49
C ARG A 96 4.14 -7.83 4.33
N LEU A 97 5.09 -6.90 4.26
CA LEU A 97 6.14 -6.91 3.24
C LEU A 97 7.03 -8.14 3.37
N ALA A 98 7.47 -8.47 4.58
CA ALA A 98 8.29 -9.66 4.84
C ALA A 98 7.55 -10.96 4.47
N MET A 99 6.25 -11.06 4.80
CA MET A 99 5.42 -12.19 4.38
C MET A 99 5.31 -12.27 2.85
N ALA A 100 5.10 -11.14 2.17
CA ALA A 100 5.06 -11.10 0.71
C ALA A 100 6.41 -11.47 0.08
N GLU A 101 7.53 -11.21 0.76
CA GLU A 101 8.84 -11.61 0.28
C GLU A 101 9.11 -13.11 0.39
N LEU A 102 8.62 -13.73 1.46
CA LEU A 102 8.87 -15.13 1.82
C LEU A 102 7.88 -16.13 1.22
N VAL A 103 6.62 -15.73 1.01
CA VAL A 103 5.50 -16.65 0.75
C VAL A 103 4.86 -16.48 -0.64
N LEU A 104 5.04 -15.33 -1.29
CA LEU A 104 4.42 -15.00 -2.58
C LEU A 104 5.42 -15.01 -3.74
#